data_AF-A0A9D2LQ27-F1
#
_entry.id   AF-A0A9D2LQ27-F1
#
_cell.length_a   1.000
_cell.length_b   1.000
_cell.length_c   1.000
_cell.angle_alpha   90.00
_cell.angle_beta   90.00
_cell.angle_gamma   90.00
#
_symmetry.space_group_name_H-M   'P 1'
#
loop_
_entity.id
_entity.type
_entity.pdbx_description
1 polymer ?
#
loop_
_entity_poly.entity_id
_entity_poly.type
_entity_poly.pdbx_seq_one_letter_code
_entity_poly.pdbx_strand_id
1 'polypeptide(L)'
;MFEELGECIALIKKCGEQEIARDPAVRSAFVTEMSDVFMYYLDTLLRFGITAEELTDAYAKKHEFNKKRDYQTEYGAIKEILKAF
;
A
#
# COMPACT_ATOMS: atom_id res chain seq x y z
N MET A 1 11.59 1.11 0.63
CA MET A 1 10.14 0.82 0.76
C MET A 1 9.66 0.84 2.20
N PHE A 2 10.13 -0.06 3.09
CA PHE A 2 9.61 -0.13 4.47
C PHE A 2 9.99 1.08 5.33
N GLU A 3 11.17 1.65 5.09
CA GLU A 3 11.61 2.90 5.72
C GLU A 3 10.71 4.07 5.33
N GLU A 4 10.53 4.32 4.03
CA GLU A 4 9.58 5.33 3.50
C GLU A 4 8.15 5.14 4.02
N LEU A 5 7.68 3.89 4.09
CA LEU A 5 6.36 3.59 4.66
C LEU A 5 6.30 3.94 6.15
N GLY A 6 7.41 3.77 6.87
CA GLY A 6 7.58 4.18 8.26
C GLY A 6 7.43 5.69 8.44
N GLU A 7 7.92 6.49 7.50
CA GLU A 7 7.80 7.95 7.51
C GLU A 7 6.33 8.40 7.31
N CYS A 8 5.63 7.79 6.35
CA CYS A 8 4.18 7.97 6.18
C CYS A 8 3.42 7.66 7.49
N ILE A 9 3.74 6.52 8.13
CA ILE A 9 3.12 6.12 9.40
C ILE A 9 3.46 7.10 10.52
N ALA A 10 4.68 7.62 10.57
CA ALA A 10 5.09 8.61 11.56
C ALA A 10 4.28 9.90 11.44
N LEU A 11 4.03 10.39 10.21
CA LEU A 11 3.16 11.54 9.96
C LEU A 11 1.72 11.28 10.40
N ILE A 12 1.15 10.12 10.07
CA ILE A 12 -0.20 9.74 10.52
C ILE A 12 -0.27 9.71 12.05
N LYS A 13 0.74 9.18 12.73
CA LYS A 13 0.77 9.11 14.20
C LYS A 13 0.95 10.46 14.88
N LYS A 14 1.73 11.38 14.28
CA LYS A 14 2.06 12.68 14.88
C LYS A 14 0.97 13.73 14.65
N CYS A 15 0.43 13.79 13.43
CA CYS A 15 -0.51 14.83 13.01
C CYS A 15 -1.96 14.32 12.95
N GLY A 16 -2.15 13.03 12.72
CA GLY A 16 -3.48 12.45 12.53
C GLY A 16 -4.10 12.78 11.17
N GLU A 17 -5.13 12.01 10.82
CA GLU A 17 -5.76 12.05 9.50
C GLU A 17 -6.42 13.40 9.18
N GLN A 18 -7.01 14.06 10.18
CA GLN A 18 -7.70 15.34 10.00
C GLN A 18 -6.72 16.47 9.67
N GLU A 19 -5.53 16.48 10.28
CA GLU A 19 -4.52 17.49 10.02
C GLU A 19 -3.88 17.28 8.65
N ILE A 20 -3.55 16.03 8.27
CA ILE A 20 -3.13 15.68 6.91
C ILE A 20 -4.15 16.14 5.87
N ALA A 21 -5.45 16.07 6.18
CA ALA A 21 -6.50 16.49 5.26
C ALA A 21 -6.62 18.01 5.11
N ARG A 22 -6.35 18.79 6.17
CA ARG A 22 -6.72 20.21 6.26
C ARG A 22 -5.54 21.18 6.25
N ASP A 23 -4.38 20.77 6.76
CA ASP A 23 -3.17 21.57 6.76
C ASP A 23 -2.39 21.32 5.46
N PRO A 24 -2.21 22.35 4.60
CA PRO A 24 -1.49 22.19 3.33
C PRO A 24 -0.03 21.77 3.49
N ALA A 25 0.66 22.19 4.55
CA ALA A 25 2.05 21.84 4.78
C ALA A 25 2.17 20.37 5.22
N VAL A 26 1.31 19.92 6.15
CA VAL A 26 1.28 18.52 6.58
C VAL A 26 0.87 17.60 5.42
N ARG A 27 -0.12 18.03 4.61
CA ARG A 27 -0.49 17.31 3.38
C ARG A 27 0.68 17.20 2.41
N SER A 28 1.41 18.28 2.19
CA SER A 28 2.57 18.30 1.29
C SER A 28 3.67 17.35 1.77
N ALA A 29 3.97 17.35 3.07
CA ALA A 29 4.92 16.42 3.66
C ALA A 29 4.46 14.96 3.46
N PHE A 30 3.19 14.66 3.77
CA PHE A 30 2.64 13.32 3.59
C PHE A 30 2.69 12.82 2.14
N VAL A 31 2.37 13.69 1.17
CA VAL A 31 2.47 13.34 -0.26
C VAL A 31 3.92 13.11 -0.69
N THR A 32 4.88 13.81 -0.08
CA THR A 32 6.32 13.61 -0.34
C THR A 32 6.74 12.20 0.09
N GLU A 33 6.46 11.81 1.34
CA GLU A 33 6.80 10.46 1.82
C GLU A 33 6.09 9.36 1.02
N MET A 34 4.84 9.59 0.62
CA MET A 34 4.11 8.67 -0.26
C MET A 34 4.75 8.56 -1.66
N SER A 35 5.39 9.64 -2.13
CA SER A 35 6.14 9.64 -3.38
C SER A 35 7.45 8.85 -3.25
N ASP A 36 8.12 8.89 -2.10
CA ASP A 36 9.33 8.08 -1.85
C ASP A 36 9.02 6.58 -1.83
N VAL A 37 7.88 6.19 -1.23
CA VAL A 37 7.36 4.81 -1.34
C VAL A 37 7.15 4.42 -2.80
N PHE A 38 6.52 5.30 -3.58
CA PHE A 38 6.20 5.04 -4.98
C PHE A 38 7.46 4.96 -5.86
N MET A 39 8.42 5.86 -5.65
CA MET A 39 9.71 5.87 -6.33
C MET A 39 10.46 4.57 -6.10
N TYR A 40 10.59 4.13 -4.85
CA TYR A 40 11.24 2.87 -4.54
C TYR A 40 10.54 1.67 -5.20
N TYR A 41 9.20 1.66 -5.20
CA TYR A 41 8.43 0.60 -5.85
C TYR A 41 8.70 0.55 -7.35
N LEU A 42 8.64 1.69 -8.04
CA LEU A 42 8.92 1.79 -9.46
C LEU A 42 10.36 1.39 -9.79
N ASP A 43 11.34 1.83 -9.00
CA ASP A 43 12.75 1.44 -9.16
C ASP A 43 12.94 -0.07 -9.03
N THR A 44 12.20 -0.71 -8.12
CA THR A 44 12.21 -2.16 -7.98
C THR A 44 11.67 -2.84 -9.25
N LEU A 45 10.57 -2.35 -9.81
CA LEU A 45 10.01 -2.88 -11.06
C LEU A 45 11.00 -2.74 -12.23
N LEU A 46 11.61 -1.56 -12.36
CA LEU A 46 12.64 -1.28 -13.36
C LEU A 46 13.83 -2.23 -13.20
N ARG A 47 14.25 -2.51 -11.97
CA ARG A 47 15.37 -3.42 -11.68
C ARG A 47 15.13 -4.85 -12.18
N PHE A 48 13.88 -5.28 -12.21
CA PHE A 48 13.47 -6.59 -12.71
C PHE A 48 13.01 -6.56 -14.19
N GLY A 49 13.03 -5.39 -14.84
CA GLY A 49 12.59 -5.24 -16.22
C GLY A 49 11.09 -5.44 -16.41
N ILE A 50 10.28 -5.27 -15.35
CA ILE A 50 8.82 -5.40 -15.42
C ILE A 50 8.26 -4.23 -16.23
N THR A 51 7.47 -4.53 -17.26
CA THR A 51 6.87 -3.49 -18.11
C THR A 51 5.59 -2.91 -17.50
N ALA A 52 5.18 -1.75 -18.02
CA ALA A 52 3.92 -1.12 -17.63
C ALA A 52 2.71 -2.00 -17.98
N GLU A 53 2.76 -2.71 -19.11
CA GLU A 53 1.72 -3.63 -19.56
C GLU A 53 1.58 -4.81 -18.60
N GLU A 54 2.70 -5.46 -18.23
CA GLU A 54 2.70 -6.58 -17.28
C GLU A 54 2.10 -6.18 -15.93
N LEU A 55 2.52 -5.01 -15.40
CA LEU A 55 2.01 -4.49 -14.15
C LEU A 55 0.51 -4.15 -14.24
N THR A 56 0.10 -3.51 -15.33
CA THR A 56 -1.30 -3.09 -15.54
C THR A 56 -2.22 -4.31 -15.65
N ASP A 57 -1.81 -5.33 -16.41
CA ASP A 57 -2.56 -6.58 -16.56
C ASP A 57 -2.68 -7.31 -15.21
N ALA A 58 -1.59 -7.38 -14.45
CA ALA A 58 -1.59 -7.99 -13.12
C ALA A 58 -2.51 -7.23 -12.15
N TYR A 59 -2.45 -5.89 -12.15
CA TYR A 59 -3.30 -5.02 -11.35
C TYR A 59 -4.78 -5.23 -11.69
N ALA A 60 -5.15 -5.19 -12.97
CA ALA A 60 -6.54 -5.33 -13.42
C ALA A 60 -7.12 -6.70 -13.01
N LYS A 61 -6.37 -7.79 -13.23
CA LYS A 61 -6.77 -9.14 -12.80
C LYS A 61 -6.95 -9.22 -11.28
N LYS A 62 -6.02 -8.65 -10.51
CA LYS A 62 -6.09 -8.64 -9.04
C LYS A 62 -7.28 -7.80 -8.54
N HIS A 63 -7.55 -6.66 -9.18
CA HIS A 63 -8.67 -5.79 -8.86
C HIS A 63 -10.01 -6.50 -9.09
N GLU A 64 -10.18 -7.16 -10.24
CA GLU A 64 -11.39 -7.95 -10.54
C GLU A 64 -11.57 -9.14 -9.58
N PHE A 65 -10.48 -9.82 -9.21
CA PHE A 65 -10.53 -10.86 -8.19
C PHE A 65 -10.98 -10.29 -6.84
N ASN A 66 -10.37 -9.18 -6.39
CA ASN A 66 -10.68 -8.57 -5.09
C ASN A 66 -12.14 -8.08 -4.99
N LYS A 67 -12.78 -7.69 -6.09
CA LYS A 67 -14.22 -7.34 -6.12
C LYS A 67 -15.13 -8.52 -5.80
N LYS A 68 -14.72 -9.73 -6.16
CA LYS A 68 -15.48 -10.98 -5.99
C LYS A 68 -15.01 -11.76 -4.76
N ARG A 69 -14.03 -11.23 -4.04
CA ARG A 69 -13.36 -11.92 -2.93
C ARG A 69 -14.23 -11.89 -1.68
N ASP A 70 -14.53 -13.07 -1.17
CA ASP A 70 -15.17 -13.21 0.15
C ASP A 70 -14.11 -13.22 1.25
N TYR A 71 -13.87 -12.02 1.80
CA TYR A 71 -12.93 -11.84 2.89
C TYR A 71 -13.35 -12.60 4.15
N GLN A 72 -14.65 -12.76 4.43
CA GLN A 72 -15.10 -13.41 5.66
C GLN A 72 -14.73 -14.90 5.67
N THR A 73 -14.94 -15.58 4.55
CA THR A 73 -14.58 -16.98 4.39
C THR A 73 -13.06 -17.19 4.42
N GLU A 74 -12.28 -16.34 3.75
CA GLU A 74 -10.81 -16.47 3.74
C GLU A 74 -10.16 -16.15 5.09
N TYR A 75 -10.60 -15.09 5.80
CA TYR A 75 -10.07 -14.79 7.14
C TYR A 75 -10.48 -15.83 8.17
N GLY A 76 -11.65 -16.46 8.00
CA GLY A 76 -12.05 -17.62 8.79
C GLY A 76 -11.06 -18.78 8.64
N ALA A 77 -10.73 -19.13 7.39
CA ALA A 77 -9.76 -20.20 7.10
C ALA A 77 -8.35 -19.91 7.66
N ILE A 78 -7.88 -18.66 7.56
CA ILE A 78 -6.58 -18.25 8.11
C ILE A 78 -6.59 -18.31 9.65
N LYS A 79 -7.68 -17.87 10.31
CA LYS A 79 -7.81 -17.98 11.77
C LYS A 79 -7.81 -19.43 12.26
N GLU A 80 -8.45 -20.35 11.53
CA GLU A 80 -8.43 -21.77 11.88
C GLU A 80 -7.03 -22.39 11.71
N ILE A 81 -6.29 -22.01 10.67
CA ILE A 81 -4.88 -22.41 10.51
C ILE A 81 -4.01 -21.87 11.65
N LEU A 82 -4.18 -20.61 12.04
CA LEU A 82 -3.40 -19.98 13.11
C LEU A 82 -3.74 -20.53 14.51
N LYS A 83 -4.96 -21.05 14.74
CA LYS A 83 -5.32 -21.77 15.98
C LYS A 83 -4.67 -23.16 16.08
N ALA A 84 -4.16 -23.70 14.97
CA ALA A 84 -3.49 -25.01 14.94
C ALA A 84 -1.98 -24.91 15.26
N PHE A 85 -1.47 -23.70 15.52
CA PHE A 85 -0.13 -23.42 16.04
C PHE A 85 -0.23 -22.86 17.47
#